data_AF-A0A7S2D176-F1
#
_entry.id   AF-A0A7S2D176-F1
#
_cell.length_a   1.000
_cell.length_b   1.000
_cell.length_c   1.000
_cell.angle_alpha   90.00
_cell.angle_beta   90.00
_cell.angle_gamma   90.00
#
_symmetry.space_group_name_H-M   'P 1'
#
loop_
_entity.id
_entity.type
_entity.pdbx_description
1 polymer ?
#
loop_
_entity_poly.entity_id
_entity_poly.type
_entity_poly.pdbx_seq_one_letter_code
_entity_poly.pdbx_strand_id
1 'polypeptide(L)'
;TSGEGEGAQFEDTSVRRVERALLEAALSYYKDESRNNKKAKQGSNKTAAPHLTARFHFKRAYYSEVRRDAASAAKHWQACYVALRELLRAVMSPSPETERSLVRLSEIKRVAEFVNRKISSAAFNGMRLAEACDVFRRHIRLFRYVISGPSTQSSASTASTAAAAHVHHGWLCKQYRTFAKTLE
;
A
#
# COMPACT_ATOMS: atom_id res chain seq x y z
N THR A 1 17.89 -28.30 43.59
CA THR A 1 16.94 -27.94 42.52
C THR A 1 16.70 -26.43 42.39
N SER A 2 17.43 -25.56 43.11
CA SER A 2 17.23 -24.10 43.04
C SER A 2 17.96 -23.36 41.90
N GLY A 3 18.93 -24.00 41.24
CA GLY A 3 19.77 -23.33 40.21
C GLY A 3 19.17 -23.26 38.81
N GLU A 4 18.18 -24.11 38.48
CA GLU A 4 17.55 -24.10 37.15
C GLU A 4 16.62 -22.88 36.94
N GLY A 5 16.05 -22.34 38.02
CA GLY A 5 15.17 -21.17 37.97
C GLY A 5 15.91 -19.85 37.73
N GLU A 6 17.08 -19.66 38.37
CA GLU A 6 17.88 -18.43 38.20
C GLU A 6 18.55 -18.35 36.82
N GLY A 7 19.02 -19.49 36.29
CA GLY A 7 19.60 -19.55 34.93
C GLY A 7 18.58 -19.20 33.84
N ALA A 8 17.38 -19.77 33.92
CA ALA A 8 16.29 -19.48 32.97
C ALA A 8 15.83 -18.01 33.04
N GLN A 9 15.82 -17.42 34.24
CA GLN A 9 15.44 -16.02 34.45
C GLN A 9 16.53 -15.04 33.95
N PHE A 10 17.82 -15.41 34.10
CA PHE A 10 18.94 -14.65 33.53
C PHE A 10 18.96 -14.68 32.00
N GLU A 11 18.64 -15.84 31.39
CA GLU A 11 18.52 -15.96 29.95
C GLU A 11 17.34 -15.14 29.39
N ASP A 12 16.14 -15.22 29.99
CA ASP A 12 14.98 -14.42 29.58
C ASP A 12 15.26 -12.91 29.67
N THR A 13 15.91 -12.47 30.75
CA THR A 13 16.28 -11.04 30.90
C THR A 13 17.33 -10.59 29.89
N SER A 14 18.30 -11.45 29.56
CA SER A 14 19.33 -11.16 28.55
C SER A 14 18.73 -11.10 27.13
N VAL A 15 17.85 -12.05 26.79
CA VAL A 15 17.13 -12.08 25.51
C VAL A 15 16.27 -10.81 25.34
N ARG A 16 15.49 -10.43 26.35
CA ARG A 16 14.67 -9.20 26.31
C ARG A 16 15.49 -7.92 26.13
N ARG A 17 16.70 -7.87 26.70
CA ARG A 17 17.61 -6.72 26.52
C ARG A 17 18.10 -6.63 25.07
N VAL A 18 18.51 -7.75 24.48
CA VAL A 18 18.93 -7.79 23.07
C VAL A 18 17.77 -7.45 22.15
N GLU A 19 16.58 -8.02 22.40
CA GLU A 19 15.35 -7.71 21.65
C GLU A 19 15.06 -6.21 21.66
N ARG A 20 15.13 -5.58 22.83
CA ARG A 20 14.90 -4.13 22.98
C ARG A 20 15.93 -3.32 22.21
N ALA A 21 17.22 -3.66 22.32
CA ALA A 21 18.29 -2.95 21.61
C ALA A 21 18.14 -3.06 20.08
N LEU A 22 17.81 -4.24 19.58
CA LEU A 22 17.54 -4.46 18.16
C LEU A 22 16.30 -3.70 17.68
N LEU A 23 15.23 -3.68 18.48
CA LEU A 23 14.03 -2.92 18.18
C LEU A 23 14.34 -1.42 18.11
N GLU A 24 15.05 -0.86 19.10
CA GLU A 24 15.43 0.55 19.13
C GLU A 24 16.30 0.93 17.92
N ALA A 25 17.28 0.09 17.57
CA ALA A 25 18.11 0.29 16.38
C ALA A 25 17.27 0.30 15.10
N ALA A 26 16.35 -0.66 14.94
CA ALA A 26 15.46 -0.72 13.78
C ALA A 26 14.54 0.52 13.71
N LEU A 27 13.92 0.92 14.83
CA LEU A 27 13.05 2.08 14.89
C LEU A 27 13.80 3.37 14.50
N SER A 28 15.04 3.52 14.97
CA SER A 28 15.91 4.64 14.63
C SER A 28 16.25 4.67 13.15
N TYR A 29 16.68 3.53 12.58
CA TYR A 29 16.98 3.39 11.16
C TYR A 29 15.80 3.82 10.26
N TYR A 30 14.60 3.32 10.53
CA TYR A 30 13.42 3.67 9.71
C TYR A 30 12.96 5.12 9.90
N LYS A 31 13.29 5.74 11.04
CA LYS A 31 13.02 7.17 11.27
C LYS A 31 13.93 8.02 10.38
N ASP A 32 15.20 7.65 10.29
CA ASP A 32 16.16 8.35 9.45
C ASP A 32 15.92 8.11 7.97
N GLU A 33 15.55 6.89 7.55
CA GLU A 33 15.11 6.62 6.19
C GLU A 33 13.87 7.45 5.80
N SER A 34 12.91 7.62 6.72
CA SER A 34 11.77 8.50 6.47
C SER A 34 12.17 9.97 6.33
N ARG A 35 13.21 10.44 7.04
CA ARG A 35 13.74 11.80 6.90
C ARG A 35 14.48 11.97 5.59
N ASN A 36 15.31 11.01 5.21
CA ASN A 36 16.03 10.99 3.93
C ASN A 36 15.05 10.98 2.76
N ASN A 37 13.99 10.19 2.86
CA ASN A 37 12.92 10.17 1.87
C ASN A 37 12.22 11.54 1.70
N LYS A 38 11.96 12.24 2.81
CA LYS A 38 11.38 13.59 2.79
C LYS A 38 12.34 14.59 2.12
N LYS A 39 13.63 14.56 2.46
CA LYS A 39 14.66 15.41 1.85
C LYS A 39 14.78 15.15 0.34
N ALA A 40 14.81 13.88 -0.06
CA ALA A 40 14.85 13.50 -1.48
C ALA A 40 13.63 14.00 -2.26
N LYS A 41 12.44 13.99 -1.66
CA LYS A 41 11.23 14.59 -2.26
C LYS A 41 11.38 16.12 -2.40
N GLN A 42 11.94 16.79 -1.41
CA GLN A 42 12.10 18.26 -1.39
C GLN A 42 13.18 18.75 -2.36
N GLY A 43 14.26 18.00 -2.55
CA GLY A 43 15.32 18.32 -3.52
C GLY A 43 14.93 18.09 -4.98
N SER A 44 13.72 17.57 -5.25
CA SER A 44 13.18 17.43 -6.60
C SER A 44 12.54 18.75 -7.03
N ASN A 45 13.26 19.55 -7.84
CA ASN A 45 12.87 20.91 -8.26
C ASN A 45 11.68 20.99 -9.25
N LYS A 46 11.10 19.86 -9.66
CA LYS A 46 9.91 19.81 -10.53
C LYS A 46 8.75 19.27 -9.71
N THR A 47 7.53 19.79 -9.90
CA THR A 47 6.30 19.17 -9.38
C THR A 47 6.38 17.67 -9.62
N ALA A 48 6.59 16.90 -8.54
CA ALA A 48 7.02 15.52 -8.68
C ALA A 48 5.93 14.74 -9.42
N ALA A 49 6.31 14.13 -10.55
CA ALA A 49 5.40 13.34 -11.36
C ALA A 49 4.60 12.36 -10.48
N PRO A 50 3.31 12.09 -10.78
CA PRO A 50 2.42 11.32 -9.90
C PRO A 50 3.02 9.98 -9.44
N HIS A 51 3.80 9.30 -10.28
CA HIS A 51 4.50 8.06 -9.95
C HIS A 51 5.59 8.25 -8.88
N LEU A 52 6.38 9.33 -8.93
CA LEU A 52 7.36 9.65 -7.89
C LEU A 52 6.66 10.01 -6.59
N THR A 53 5.60 10.81 -6.65
CA THR A 53 4.80 11.19 -5.49
C THR A 53 4.20 9.96 -4.81
N ALA A 54 3.63 9.03 -5.58
CA ALA A 54 3.14 7.75 -5.07
C ALA A 54 4.25 6.94 -4.38
N ARG A 55 5.44 6.84 -5.00
CA ARG A 55 6.60 6.13 -4.45
C ARG A 55 7.09 6.72 -3.12
N PHE A 56 7.20 8.04 -3.02
CA PHE A 56 7.60 8.71 -1.77
C PHE A 56 6.60 8.43 -0.65
N HIS A 57 5.30 8.56 -0.94
CA HIS A 57 4.26 8.27 0.06
C HIS A 57 4.21 6.80 0.45
N PHE A 58 4.40 5.88 -0.50
CA PHE A 58 4.48 4.44 -0.22
C PHE A 58 5.58 4.13 0.79
N LYS A 59 6.81 4.61 0.52
CA LYS A 59 7.96 4.38 1.41
C LYS A 59 7.71 4.94 2.80
N ARG A 60 7.22 6.18 2.90
CA ARG A 60 6.94 6.82 4.21
C ARG A 60 5.84 6.12 4.98
N ALA A 61 4.83 5.59 4.30
CA ALA A 61 3.78 4.80 4.94
C ALA A 61 4.36 3.52 5.54
N TYR A 62 5.14 2.78 4.75
CA TYR A 62 5.82 1.57 5.20
C TYR A 62 6.76 1.82 6.39
N TYR A 63 7.63 2.84 6.31
CA TYR A 63 8.52 3.20 7.42
C TYR A 63 7.74 3.62 8.68
N SER A 64 6.54 4.18 8.54
CA SER A 64 5.69 4.52 9.68
C SER A 64 5.04 3.28 10.29
N GLU A 65 4.63 2.30 9.48
CA GLU A 65 4.12 1.00 9.97
C GLU A 65 5.18 0.26 10.77
N VAL A 66 6.41 0.16 10.26
CA VAL A 66 7.50 -0.52 10.96
C VAL A 66 7.82 0.18 12.28
N ARG A 67 7.66 1.51 12.33
CA ARG A 67 7.79 2.29 13.57
C ARG A 67 6.58 2.25 14.49
N ARG A 68 5.54 1.47 14.16
CA ARG A 68 4.27 1.41 14.90
C ARG A 68 3.57 2.76 15.02
N ASP A 69 3.82 3.67 14.08
CA ASP A 69 3.17 4.99 13.97
C ASP A 69 1.98 4.89 13.03
N ALA A 70 0.86 4.38 13.56
CA ALA A 70 -0.35 4.09 12.79
C ALA A 70 -0.95 5.35 12.14
N ALA A 71 -0.89 6.51 12.83
CA ALA A 71 -1.43 7.76 12.33
C ALA A 71 -0.67 8.26 11.10
N SER A 72 0.67 8.30 11.16
CA SER A 72 1.49 8.68 10.01
C SER A 72 1.38 7.67 8.87
N ALA A 73 1.30 6.37 9.18
CA ALA A 73 1.11 5.32 8.20
C ALA A 73 -0.21 5.51 7.42
N ALA A 74 -1.33 5.68 8.13
CA ALA A 74 -2.65 5.90 7.51
C ALA A 74 -2.65 7.14 6.61
N LYS A 75 -2.10 8.27 7.10
CA LYS A 75 -1.96 9.50 6.33
C LYS A 75 -1.19 9.29 5.03
N HIS A 76 -0.08 8.56 5.08
CA HIS A 76 0.76 8.33 3.91
C HIS A 76 0.20 7.28 2.96
N TRP A 77 -0.51 6.26 3.46
CA TRP A 77 -1.23 5.34 2.59
C TRP A 77 -2.33 6.06 1.81
N GLN A 78 -3.11 6.93 2.47
CA GLN A 78 -4.13 7.73 1.81
C GLN A 78 -3.53 8.64 0.72
N ALA A 79 -2.45 9.34 1.05
CA ALA A 79 -1.75 10.20 0.09
C ALA A 79 -1.15 9.41 -1.10
N CYS A 80 -0.61 8.22 -0.84
CA CYS A 80 -0.13 7.30 -1.88
C CYS A 80 -1.27 6.91 -2.82
N TYR A 81 -2.44 6.57 -2.27
CA TYR A 81 -3.60 6.19 -3.05
C TYR A 81 -4.11 7.34 -3.93
N VAL A 82 -4.14 8.57 -3.42
CA VAL A 82 -4.49 9.75 -4.21
C VAL A 82 -3.54 9.94 -5.38
N ALA A 83 -2.22 9.87 -5.15
CA ALA A 83 -1.21 9.98 -6.20
C ALA A 83 -1.31 8.85 -7.25
N LEU A 84 -1.66 7.62 -6.83
CA LEU A 84 -1.91 6.51 -7.76
C LEU A 84 -3.15 6.75 -8.64
N ARG A 85 -4.19 7.40 -8.11
CA ARG A 85 -5.37 7.78 -8.90
C ARG A 85 -5.05 8.87 -9.91
N GLU A 86 -4.21 9.82 -9.54
CA GLU A 86 -3.71 10.85 -10.45
C GLU A 86 -2.86 10.24 -11.56
N LEU A 87 -1.94 9.33 -11.19
CA LEU A 87 -1.17 8.56 -12.16
C LEU A 87 -2.07 7.76 -13.10
N LEU A 88 -3.08 7.07 -12.57
CA LEU A 88 -4.04 6.32 -13.37
C LEU A 88 -4.75 7.21 -14.39
N ARG A 89 -5.23 8.40 -13.99
CA ARG A 89 -5.84 9.36 -14.92
C ARG A 89 -4.87 9.83 -15.99
N ALA A 90 -3.62 10.13 -15.61
CA ALA A 90 -2.59 10.57 -16.56
C ALA A 90 -2.27 9.47 -17.59
N VAL A 91 -2.22 8.20 -17.19
CA VAL A 91 -1.99 7.08 -18.12
C VAL A 91 -3.21 6.77 -18.99
N MET A 92 -4.42 6.94 -18.46
CA MET A 92 -5.66 6.65 -19.18
C MET A 92 -6.15 7.78 -20.08
N SER A 93 -5.64 9.00 -19.92
CA SER A 93 -5.96 10.15 -20.76
C SER A 93 -4.87 10.32 -21.83
N PRO A 94 -5.03 9.76 -23.04
CA PRO A 94 -4.06 9.94 -24.10
C PRO A 94 -4.04 11.42 -24.53
N SER A 95 -3.00 12.15 -24.13
CA SER A 95 -2.67 13.43 -24.75
C SER A 95 -1.67 13.19 -25.88
N PRO A 96 -1.83 13.81 -27.06
CA PRO A 96 -0.93 13.65 -28.20
C PRO A 96 0.52 14.10 -27.91
N GLU A 97 0.74 14.89 -26.85
CA GLU A 97 2.05 15.42 -26.46
C GLU A 97 2.66 14.70 -25.24
N THR A 98 1.90 13.86 -24.56
CA THR A 98 2.41 13.13 -23.39
C THR A 98 2.99 11.81 -23.86
N GLU A 99 4.32 11.69 -23.79
CA GLU A 99 5.03 10.41 -23.90
C GLU A 99 4.19 9.32 -23.21
N ARG A 100 3.90 8.24 -23.95
CA ARG A 100 3.24 7.05 -23.40
C ARG A 100 3.94 6.72 -22.08
N SER A 101 3.23 6.89 -20.97
CA SER A 101 3.81 6.62 -19.65
C SER A 101 4.37 5.20 -19.67
N LEU A 102 5.66 5.05 -19.34
CA LEU A 102 6.32 3.74 -19.26
C LEU A 102 5.67 2.82 -18.22
N VAL A 103 4.81 3.36 -17.35
CA VAL A 103 4.16 2.62 -16.28
C VAL A 103 2.94 1.88 -16.81
N ARG A 104 2.93 0.55 -16.68
CA ARG A 104 1.81 -0.27 -17.14
C ARG A 104 0.60 -0.13 -16.22
N LEU A 105 -0.61 -0.07 -16.78
CA LEU A 105 -1.87 -0.01 -16.02
C LEU A 105 -2.01 -1.16 -14.99
N SER A 106 -1.52 -2.35 -15.33
CA SER A 106 -1.52 -3.52 -14.45
C SER A 106 -0.64 -3.31 -13.20
N GLU A 107 0.49 -2.62 -13.34
CA GLU A 107 1.39 -2.29 -12.22
C GLU A 107 0.74 -1.25 -11.30
N ILE A 108 0.13 -0.21 -11.87
CA ILE A 108 -0.62 0.81 -11.11
C ILE A 108 -1.72 0.13 -10.31
N LYS A 109 -2.51 -0.74 -10.96
CA LYS A 109 -3.57 -1.52 -10.32
C LYS A 109 -3.01 -2.36 -9.17
N ARG A 110 -1.89 -3.05 -9.38
CA ARG A 110 -1.31 -3.93 -8.37
C ARG A 110 -0.85 -3.16 -7.11
N VAL A 111 -0.21 -2.01 -7.29
CA VAL A 111 0.19 -1.16 -6.17
C VAL A 111 -1.05 -0.56 -5.50
N ALA A 112 -2.04 -0.11 -6.27
CA ALA A 112 -3.28 0.45 -5.72
C ALA A 112 -4.08 -0.58 -4.93
N GLU A 113 -4.13 -1.84 -5.37
CA GLU A 113 -4.74 -2.96 -4.62
C GLU A 113 -4.06 -3.15 -3.26
N PHE A 114 -2.73 -3.14 -3.24
CA PHE A 114 -1.95 -3.27 -2.02
C PHE A 114 -2.25 -2.12 -1.05
N VAL A 115 -2.19 -0.87 -1.54
CA VAL A 115 -2.44 0.33 -0.74
C VAL A 115 -3.88 0.37 -0.24
N ASN A 116 -4.85 0.02 -1.08
CA ASN A 116 -6.26 -0.07 -0.71
C ASN A 116 -6.48 -1.07 0.43
N ARG A 117 -5.83 -2.25 0.38
CA ARG A 117 -5.86 -3.21 1.48
C ARG A 117 -5.31 -2.59 2.76
N LYS A 118 -4.18 -1.89 2.71
CA LYS A 118 -3.59 -1.23 3.88
C LYS A 118 -4.55 -0.23 4.53
N ILE A 119 -5.18 0.63 3.73
CA ILE A 119 -6.16 1.61 4.21
C ILE A 119 -7.38 0.91 4.81
N SER A 120 -7.93 -0.08 4.11
CA SER A 120 -9.12 -0.81 4.55
C SER A 120 -8.85 -1.57 5.86
N SER A 121 -7.73 -2.30 5.96
CA SER A 121 -7.33 -3.00 7.18
C SER A 121 -7.15 -2.05 8.37
N ALA A 122 -6.56 -0.87 8.16
CA ALA A 122 -6.43 0.14 9.23
C ALA A 122 -7.80 0.69 9.68
N ALA A 123 -8.78 0.81 8.76
CA ALA A 123 -10.14 1.18 9.10
C ALA A 123 -10.89 0.06 9.84
N PHE A 124 -10.75 -1.20 9.41
CA PHE A 124 -11.31 -2.36 10.10
C PHE A 124 -10.78 -2.51 11.53
N ASN A 125 -9.46 -2.43 11.72
CA ASN A 125 -8.85 -2.50 13.05
C ASN A 125 -9.28 -1.35 13.97
N GLY A 126 -9.65 -0.19 13.38
CA GLY A 126 -10.19 0.95 14.11
C GLY A 126 -11.71 0.93 14.26
N MET A 127 -12.39 -0.20 13.96
CA MET A 127 -13.84 -0.35 14.00
C MET A 127 -14.62 0.63 13.10
N ARG A 128 -13.96 1.25 12.10
CA ARG A 128 -14.55 2.18 11.13
C ARG A 128 -15.04 1.42 9.90
N LEU A 129 -16.00 0.53 10.09
CA LEU A 129 -16.46 -0.43 9.08
C LEU A 129 -17.04 0.23 7.82
N ALA A 130 -17.85 1.28 8.01
CA ALA A 130 -18.46 2.03 6.91
C ALA A 130 -17.39 2.65 5.99
N GLU A 131 -16.38 3.29 6.59
CA GLU A 131 -15.26 3.87 5.85
C GLU A 131 -14.46 2.80 5.10
N ALA A 132 -14.17 1.67 5.74
CA ALA A 132 -13.47 0.56 5.11
C ALA A 132 -14.24 0.06 3.86
N CYS A 133 -15.56 -0.10 3.98
CA CYS A 133 -16.42 -0.52 2.88
C CYS A 133 -16.45 0.52 1.75
N ASP A 134 -16.51 1.80 2.07
CA ASP A 134 -16.55 2.87 1.07
C ASP A 134 -15.25 3.02 0.31
N VAL A 135 -14.11 2.91 1.00
CA VAL A 135 -12.78 2.88 0.37
C VAL A 135 -12.70 1.69 -0.60
N PHE A 136 -13.14 0.51 -0.16
CA PHE A 136 -13.14 -0.70 -0.98
C PHE A 136 -14.05 -0.58 -2.21
N ARG A 137 -15.31 -0.19 -2.03
CA ARG A 137 -16.27 0.02 -3.14
C ARG A 137 -15.78 1.05 -4.14
N ARG A 138 -15.17 2.14 -3.67
CA ARG A 138 -14.58 3.17 -4.54
C ARG A 138 -13.44 2.60 -5.37
N HIS A 139 -12.57 1.76 -4.78
CA HIS A 139 -11.50 1.09 -5.50
C HIS A 139 -12.03 0.16 -6.60
N ILE A 140 -13.03 -0.67 -6.29
CA ILE A 140 -13.66 -1.58 -7.26
C ILE A 140 -14.20 -0.80 -8.44
N ARG A 141 -15.00 0.25 -8.18
CA ARG A 141 -15.58 1.08 -9.24
C ARG A 141 -14.51 1.69 -10.13
N LEU A 142 -13.43 2.20 -9.54
CA LEU A 142 -12.35 2.86 -10.29
C LEU A 142 -11.60 1.88 -11.21
N PHE A 143 -11.24 0.70 -10.71
CA PHE A 143 -10.44 -0.27 -11.48
C PHE A 143 -11.28 -1.21 -12.36
N ARG A 144 -12.62 -1.21 -12.23
CA ARG A 144 -13.54 -1.93 -13.13
C ARG A 144 -13.30 -1.57 -14.59
N TYR A 145 -13.08 -0.30 -14.89
CA TYR A 145 -12.82 0.18 -16.26
C TYR A 145 -11.49 -0.34 -16.82
N VAL A 146 -10.47 -0.52 -15.96
CA VAL A 146 -9.17 -1.08 -16.35
C VAL A 146 -9.28 -2.56 -16.74
N ILE A 147 -10.30 -3.25 -16.24
CA ILE A 147 -10.54 -4.68 -16.48
C ILE A 147 -11.37 -4.91 -17.73
N SER A 148 -12.39 -4.07 -17.96
CA SER A 148 -13.27 -4.19 -19.12
C SER A 148 -12.67 -3.63 -20.41
N GLY A 149 -11.55 -2.90 -20.32
CA GLY A 149 -10.99 -2.13 -21.43
C GLY A 149 -11.89 -0.94 -21.83
N PRO A 150 -11.40 0.01 -22.62
CA PRO A 150 -12.30 0.95 -23.27
C PRO A 150 -13.22 0.15 -24.19
N SER A 151 -14.53 0.26 -23.98
CA SER A 151 -15.59 -0.40 -24.77
C SER A 151 -15.57 -0.05 -26.28
N THR A 152 -14.63 0.79 -26.71
CA THR A 152 -14.42 1.27 -28.07
C THR A 152 -13.38 0.50 -28.87
N GLN A 153 -12.70 -0.51 -28.31
CA GLN A 153 -11.82 -1.39 -29.08
C GLN A 153 -12.44 -2.77 -29.26
N SER A 154 -13.16 -2.96 -30.37
CA SER A 154 -13.69 -4.26 -30.83
C SER A 154 -12.59 -5.26 -31.23
N SER A 155 -11.31 -4.94 -30.98
CA SER A 155 -10.13 -5.71 -31.37
C SER A 155 -9.37 -6.37 -30.21
N ALA A 156 -9.70 -6.07 -28.95
CA ALA A 156 -9.12 -6.80 -27.82
C ALA A 156 -9.75 -8.20 -27.74
N SER A 157 -8.92 -9.25 -27.77
CA SER A 157 -9.45 -10.62 -27.75
C SER A 157 -10.28 -10.86 -26.49
N THR A 158 -11.47 -11.46 -26.65
CA THR A 158 -12.38 -11.83 -25.55
C THR A 158 -11.66 -12.57 -24.42
N ALA A 159 -10.64 -13.37 -24.78
CA ALA A 159 -9.80 -14.10 -23.83
C ALA A 159 -8.97 -13.18 -22.92
N SER A 160 -8.45 -12.05 -23.42
CA SER A 160 -7.66 -11.10 -22.62
C SER A 160 -8.52 -10.37 -21.59
N THR A 161 -9.73 -9.95 -21.99
CA THR A 161 -10.72 -9.33 -21.08
C THR A 161 -11.19 -10.31 -20.02
N ALA A 162 -11.46 -11.57 -20.39
CA ALA A 162 -11.82 -12.63 -19.46
C ALA A 162 -10.70 -12.92 -18.44
N ALA A 163 -9.44 -12.97 -18.89
CA ALA A 163 -8.29 -13.16 -18.00
C ALA A 163 -8.13 -11.98 -17.01
N ALA A 164 -8.29 -10.74 -17.48
CA ALA A 164 -8.25 -9.55 -16.63
C ALA A 164 -9.38 -9.56 -15.58
N ALA A 165 -10.59 -9.98 -15.99
CA ALA A 165 -11.73 -10.15 -15.09
C ALA A 165 -11.47 -11.23 -14.04
N HIS A 166 -10.99 -12.40 -14.45
CA HIS A 166 -10.65 -13.49 -13.54
C HIS A 166 -9.65 -13.06 -12.45
N VAL A 167 -8.56 -12.38 -12.83
CA VAL A 167 -7.57 -11.86 -11.86
C VAL A 167 -8.19 -10.87 -10.89
N HIS A 168 -9.10 -10.00 -11.35
CA HIS A 168 -9.80 -9.06 -10.47
C HIS A 168 -10.73 -9.77 -9.48
N HIS A 169 -11.54 -10.72 -9.95
CA HIS A 169 -12.43 -11.48 -9.09
C HIS A 169 -11.64 -12.32 -8.07
N GLY A 170 -10.52 -12.93 -8.48
CA GLY A 170 -9.61 -13.60 -7.56
C GLY A 170 -9.05 -12.67 -6.47
N TRP A 171 -8.68 -11.44 -6.82
CA TRP A 171 -8.27 -10.44 -5.83
C TRP A 171 -9.41 -10.06 -4.88
N LEU A 172 -10.62 -9.84 -5.39
CA LEU A 172 -11.81 -9.50 -4.59
C LEU A 172 -12.12 -10.58 -3.55
N CYS A 173 -12.20 -11.85 -3.97
CA CYS A 173 -12.44 -12.97 -3.07
C CYS A 173 -11.38 -13.02 -1.96
N LYS A 174 -10.11 -12.80 -2.30
CA LYS A 174 -9.03 -12.72 -1.30
C LYS A 174 -9.23 -11.59 -0.32
N GLN A 175 -9.66 -10.40 -0.76
CA GLN A 175 -9.89 -9.27 0.15
C GLN A 175 -11.07 -9.52 1.08
N TYR A 176 -12.21 -10.00 0.56
CA TYR A 176 -13.36 -10.36 1.39
C TYR A 176 -12.98 -11.38 2.46
N ARG A 177 -12.24 -12.42 2.09
CA ARG A 177 -11.75 -13.43 3.05
C ARG A 177 -10.83 -12.82 4.11
N THR A 178 -9.91 -11.94 3.71
CA THR A 178 -9.02 -11.27 4.66
C THR A 178 -9.80 -10.39 5.63
N PHE A 179 -10.75 -9.60 5.14
CA PHE A 179 -11.55 -8.70 5.98
C PHE A 179 -12.49 -9.48 6.92
N ALA A 180 -13.09 -10.58 6.46
CA ALA A 180 -13.90 -11.46 7.32
C ALA A 180 -13.10 -11.94 8.53
N LYS A 181 -11.87 -12.41 8.33
CA LYS A 181 -10.95 -12.81 9.42
C LYS A 181 -10.54 -11.67 10.35
N THR A 182 -10.72 -10.42 9.93
CA THR A 182 -10.38 -9.26 10.79
C THR A 182 -11.56 -8.83 11.66
N LEU A 183 -12.74 -9.43 11.46
CA LEU A 183 -13.97 -9.18 12.19
C LEU A 183 -14.34 -10.31 13.16
N GLU A 184 -13.62 -11.44 13.09
CA GLU A 184 -13.65 -12.55 14.06
C GLU A 184 -12.75 -12.22 15.27
#